data_AF-A0A349NF02-F1
#
_entry.id   AF-A0A349NF02-F1
#
_cell.length_a   1.000
_cell.length_b   1.000
_cell.length_c   1.000
_cell.angle_alpha   90.00
_cell.angle_beta   90.00
_cell.angle_gamma   90.00
#
_symmetry.space_group_name_H-M   'P 1'
#
loop_
_entity.id
_entity.type
_entity.pdbx_description
1 polymer ?
#
loop_
_entity_poly.entity_id
_entity_poly.type
_entity_poly.pdbx_seq_one_letter_code
_entity_poly.pdbx_strand_id
1 'polypeptide(L)'
;MFFTGIGFISCSDDTATTEDYTSLFDGIFASVKSEYTGNLTLLDNTAVALKFKITDDNISGAVSTDVKVSEFPMGNIFYNLYPNDYNHINVSSEDEYVAPLDSVGFLSSSIMNFKTDNSHTSQLNFTFTKDGVKHTGWAQISTTGIYYSSQGTLQITFTVTDLVVDNEDKSSLCSGTNSISYTTLAEKVQ
;
A
#
# COMPACT_ATOMS: atom_id res chain seq x y z
N MET A 1 20.89 16.95 11.85
CA MET A 1 21.20 15.67 12.48
C MET A 1 19.90 14.89 12.50
N PHE A 2 19.82 13.85 11.68
CA PHE A 2 18.64 13.05 11.38
C PHE A 2 18.39 12.03 12.51
N PHE A 3 17.14 11.86 12.94
CA PHE A 3 16.65 10.64 13.59
C PHE A 3 16.00 9.78 12.45
N THR A 4 15.96 8.45 12.38
CA THR A 4 16.25 7.30 13.27
C THR A 4 16.05 6.01 12.47
N GLY A 5 16.58 4.87 12.95
CA GLY A 5 15.87 3.59 12.77
C GLY A 5 16.62 2.36 12.25
N ILE A 6 17.81 2.05 12.77
CA ILE A 6 18.07 0.66 13.21
C ILE A 6 18.75 0.76 14.57
N GLY A 7 18.00 0.47 15.62
CA GLY A 7 18.48 0.44 16.99
C GLY A 7 17.70 -0.60 17.76
N PHE A 8 18.13 -1.85 17.68
CA PHE A 8 17.89 -2.79 18.78
C PHE A 8 18.79 -2.35 19.94
N ILE A 9 18.36 -1.37 20.72
CA ILE A 9 18.86 -1.21 22.09
C ILE A 9 17.84 -1.89 22.99
N SER A 10 18.05 -3.18 23.21
CA SER A 10 17.54 -3.87 24.39
C SER A 10 18.27 -3.29 25.60
N CYS A 11 17.67 -2.30 26.26
CA CYS A 11 18.02 -1.98 27.66
C CYS A 11 17.24 -2.91 28.59
N SER A 12 17.49 -4.20 28.47
CA SER A 12 17.41 -5.16 29.56
C SER A 12 18.37 -6.28 29.23
N ASP A 13 19.28 -6.58 30.15
CA ASP A 13 20.23 -7.70 30.06
C ASP A 13 19.55 -9.09 29.99
N ASP A 14 18.22 -9.15 29.92
CA ASP A 14 17.46 -10.37 29.73
C ASP A 14 16.92 -10.42 28.30
N THR A 15 17.74 -10.95 27.39
CA THR A 15 17.42 -12.01 26.41
C THR A 15 18.45 -11.93 25.28
N ALA A 16 19.68 -12.36 25.54
CA ALA A 16 20.61 -12.74 24.48
C ALA A 16 20.11 -14.07 23.90
N THR A 17 19.21 -14.03 22.92
CA THR A 17 19.09 -15.17 22.01
C THR A 17 20.38 -15.20 21.18
N THR A 18 21.12 -16.30 21.29
CA THR A 18 22.40 -16.54 20.59
C THR A 18 22.18 -17.11 19.20
N GLU A 19 20.94 -17.08 18.71
CA GLU A 19 20.55 -17.66 17.44
C GLU A 19 20.57 -16.58 16.35
N ASP A 20 21.39 -16.83 15.33
CA ASP A 20 21.54 -15.97 14.17
C ASP A 20 20.34 -16.14 13.23
N TYR A 21 19.23 -15.50 13.61
CA TYR A 21 18.01 -15.48 12.81
C TYR A 21 18.12 -14.57 11.57
N THR A 22 19.24 -13.86 11.38
CA THR A 22 19.41 -12.91 10.27
C THR A 22 19.18 -13.57 8.91
N SER A 23 19.75 -14.75 8.69
CA SER A 23 19.58 -15.51 7.44
C SER A 23 18.13 -15.95 7.17
N LEU A 24 17.37 -16.28 8.21
CA LEU A 24 15.95 -16.60 8.12
C LEU A 24 15.13 -15.35 7.78
N PHE A 25 15.44 -14.22 8.42
CA PHE A 25 14.79 -12.94 8.15
C PHE A 25 15.07 -12.45 6.73
N ASP A 26 16.32 -12.51 6.30
CA ASP A 26 16.72 -12.13 4.94
C ASP A 26 16.03 -13.02 3.89
N GLY A 27 15.88 -14.32 4.18
CA GLY A 27 15.18 -15.25 3.30
C GLY A 27 13.69 -14.91 3.13
N ILE A 28 12.97 -14.68 4.22
CA ILE A 28 11.55 -14.31 4.16
C ILE A 28 11.38 -12.93 3.50
N PHE A 29 12.19 -11.95 3.91
CA PHE A 29 12.13 -10.60 3.36
C PHE A 29 12.49 -10.58 1.87
N ALA A 30 13.48 -11.34 1.42
CA ALA A 30 13.77 -11.48 0.00
C ALA A 30 12.60 -12.17 -0.74
N SER A 31 11.94 -13.14 -0.11
CA SER A 31 10.83 -13.86 -0.74
C SER A 31 9.57 -13.00 -0.95
N VAL A 32 9.39 -11.92 -0.18
CA VAL A 32 8.30 -10.95 -0.37
C VAL A 32 8.51 -10.06 -1.60
N LYS A 33 9.75 -9.97 -2.11
CA LYS A 33 10.06 -9.17 -3.31
C LYS A 33 9.61 -9.95 -4.53
N SER A 34 8.55 -9.46 -5.17
CA SER A 34 7.93 -10.08 -6.34
C SER A 34 6.87 -9.18 -6.97
N GLU A 35 6.42 -9.58 -8.15
CA GLU A 35 5.09 -9.21 -8.65
C GLU A 35 4.00 -10.07 -7.99
N TYR A 36 2.85 -9.46 -7.79
CA TYR A 36 1.67 -10.03 -7.18
C TYR A 36 0.43 -9.71 -8.00
N THR A 37 -0.48 -10.66 -8.10
CA THR A 37 -1.81 -10.46 -8.68
C THR A 37 -2.88 -10.95 -7.72
N GLY A 38 -3.88 -10.11 -7.45
CA GLY A 38 -5.03 -10.45 -6.61
C GLY A 38 -6.33 -9.98 -7.26
N ASN A 39 -7.45 -10.56 -6.84
CA ASN A 39 -8.76 -10.06 -7.23
C ASN A 39 -9.26 -9.12 -6.14
N LEU A 40 -9.54 -7.88 -6.53
CA LEU A 40 -10.16 -6.88 -5.68
C LEU A 40 -11.65 -6.81 -6.03
N THR A 41 -12.51 -7.03 -5.04
CA THR A 41 -13.95 -6.79 -5.20
C THR A 41 -14.23 -5.33 -4.90
N LEU A 42 -14.72 -4.60 -5.90
CA LEU A 42 -15.21 -3.23 -5.76
C LEU A 42 -16.58 -3.21 -5.09
N LEU A 43 -17.03 -2.02 -4.67
CA LEU A 43 -18.29 -1.84 -3.94
C LEU A 43 -19.56 -2.18 -4.76
N ASP A 44 -19.43 -2.23 -6.08
CA ASP A 44 -20.48 -2.66 -7.02
C ASP A 44 -20.50 -4.18 -7.25
N ASN A 45 -19.70 -4.93 -6.49
CA ASN A 45 -19.40 -6.36 -6.65
C ASN A 45 -18.64 -6.72 -7.93
N THR A 46 -18.11 -5.75 -8.67
CA THR A 46 -17.23 -6.01 -9.80
C THR A 46 -15.86 -6.46 -9.27
N ALA A 47 -15.37 -7.57 -9.79
CA ALA A 47 -14.01 -8.03 -9.52
C ALA A 47 -13.05 -7.39 -10.52
N VAL A 48 -12.05 -6.68 -10.02
CA VAL A 48 -10.94 -6.14 -10.81
C VAL A 48 -9.64 -6.81 -10.40
N ALA A 49 -8.79 -7.13 -11.38
CA ALA A 49 -7.47 -7.65 -11.10
C ALA A 49 -6.57 -6.51 -10.60
N LEU A 50 -6.08 -6.62 -9.37
CA LEU A 50 -5.06 -5.74 -8.83
C LEU A 50 -3.68 -6.36 -9.10
N LYS A 51 -2.82 -5.60 -9.78
CA LYS A 51 -1.42 -5.96 -10.02
C LYS A 51 -0.52 -4.98 -9.30
N PHE A 52 0.42 -5.51 -8.55
CA PHE A 52 1.39 -4.68 -7.84
C PHE A 52 2.70 -5.44 -7.66
N LYS A 53 3.76 -4.72 -7.36
CA LYS A 53 5.09 -5.28 -7.15
C LYS A 53 5.65 -4.79 -5.83
N ILE A 54 6.36 -5.67 -5.13
CA ILE A 54 7.26 -5.30 -4.04
C ILE A 54 8.67 -5.50 -4.57
N THR A 55 9.45 -4.43 -4.64
CA THR A 55 10.77 -4.48 -5.26
C THR A 55 11.69 -3.46 -4.62
N ASP A 56 12.99 -3.72 -4.73
CA ASP A 56 13.97 -2.71 -4.32
C ASP A 56 14.00 -1.59 -5.35
N ASP A 57 13.82 -0.37 -4.90
CA ASP A 57 14.09 0.83 -5.68
C ASP A 57 15.35 1.53 -5.18
N ASN A 58 16.06 2.15 -6.12
CA ASN A 58 17.24 2.94 -5.85
C ASN A 58 16.88 4.41 -6.04
N ILE A 59 16.22 4.99 -5.04
CA ILE A 59 15.94 6.42 -5.05
C ILE A 59 17.11 7.14 -4.36
N SER A 60 17.87 7.89 -5.15
CA SER A 60 18.89 8.84 -4.65
C SER A 60 19.99 8.23 -3.75
N GLY A 61 20.41 7.00 -4.01
CA GLY A 61 21.56 6.37 -3.34
C GLY A 61 21.26 5.62 -2.04
N ALA A 62 19.99 5.52 -1.65
CA ALA A 62 19.51 4.57 -0.64
C ALA A 62 18.66 3.49 -1.33
N VAL A 63 18.84 2.23 -0.91
CA VAL A 63 17.97 1.12 -1.33
C VAL A 63 16.76 1.11 -0.41
N SER A 64 15.56 1.32 -0.95
CA SER A 64 14.30 1.08 -0.26
C SER A 64 13.57 -0.08 -0.93
N THR A 65 12.91 -0.94 -0.16
CA THR A 65 11.98 -1.91 -0.72
C THR A 65 10.61 -1.25 -0.77
N ASP A 66 10.04 -1.10 -1.95
CA ASP A 66 8.82 -0.33 -2.17
C ASP A 66 7.65 -1.22 -2.60
N VAL A 67 6.46 -0.85 -2.15
CA VAL A 67 5.20 -1.29 -2.77
C VAL A 67 4.90 -0.36 -3.93
N LYS A 68 4.66 -0.94 -5.12
CA LYS A 68 4.37 -0.19 -6.34
C LYS A 68 3.12 -0.72 -7.05
N VAL A 69 2.19 0.17 -7.36
CA VAL A 69 0.92 -0.13 -8.05
C VAL A 69 0.81 0.81 -9.25
N SER A 70 0.96 0.26 -10.46
CA SER A 70 1.00 1.06 -11.69
C SER A 70 -0.37 1.55 -12.16
N GLU A 71 -1.44 0.82 -11.81
CA GLU A 71 -2.83 1.22 -12.05
C GLU A 71 -3.59 1.04 -10.74
N PHE A 72 -3.88 2.16 -10.06
CA PHE A 72 -4.52 2.10 -8.75
C PHE A 72 -6.04 1.97 -8.94
N PRO A 73 -6.72 1.06 -8.23
CA PRO A 73 -8.15 0.85 -8.42
C PRO A 73 -8.97 2.01 -7.81
N MET A 74 -9.12 3.10 -8.55
CA MET A 74 -9.79 4.33 -8.10
C MET A 74 -11.29 4.18 -7.80
N GLY A 75 -11.88 3.01 -8.07
CA GLY A 75 -13.32 2.74 -7.91
C GLY A 75 -13.89 3.12 -6.54
N ASN A 76 -13.26 2.71 -5.42
CA ASN A 76 -13.80 3.03 -4.09
C ASN A 76 -13.65 4.52 -3.75
N ILE A 77 -12.62 5.21 -4.27
CA ILE A 77 -12.48 6.66 -4.11
C ILE A 77 -13.67 7.36 -4.77
N PHE A 78 -13.96 7.04 -6.04
CA PHE A 78 -15.06 7.68 -6.76
C PHE A 78 -16.44 7.28 -6.24
N TYR A 79 -16.61 6.04 -5.78
CA TYR A 79 -17.84 5.63 -5.12
C TYR A 79 -18.13 6.50 -3.88
N ASN A 80 -17.12 6.83 -3.08
CA ASN A 80 -17.32 7.68 -1.90
C ASN A 80 -17.52 9.17 -2.27
N LEU A 81 -16.82 9.66 -3.29
CA LEU A 81 -16.99 11.03 -3.78
C LEU A 81 -18.35 11.26 -4.45
N TYR A 82 -18.83 10.27 -5.22
CA TYR A 82 -20.02 10.35 -6.04
C TYR A 82 -20.86 9.06 -5.97
N PRO A 83 -21.50 8.74 -4.81
CA PRO A 83 -22.13 7.44 -4.56
C PRO A 83 -23.19 7.01 -5.59
N ASN A 84 -23.88 7.98 -6.19
CA ASN A 84 -24.96 7.73 -7.14
C ASN A 84 -24.54 7.85 -8.61
N ASP A 85 -23.26 8.19 -8.86
CA ASP A 85 -22.84 8.69 -10.18
C ASP A 85 -21.41 8.31 -10.57
N TYR A 86 -20.71 7.52 -9.75
CA TYR A 86 -19.33 7.13 -10.01
C TYR A 86 -19.15 6.34 -11.31
N ASN A 87 -20.19 5.67 -11.80
CA ASN A 87 -20.19 4.93 -13.07
C ASN A 87 -20.05 5.84 -14.32
N HIS A 88 -20.25 7.15 -14.17
CA HIS A 88 -20.07 8.12 -15.25
C HIS A 88 -18.72 8.86 -15.17
N ILE A 89 -17.83 8.41 -14.27
CA ILE A 89 -16.52 9.00 -14.08
C ILE A 89 -15.50 8.27 -14.94
N ASN A 90 -14.75 9.05 -15.72
CA ASN A 90 -13.66 8.53 -16.53
C ASN A 90 -12.33 9.03 -15.97
N VAL A 91 -11.48 8.13 -15.50
CA VAL A 91 -10.10 8.48 -15.13
C VAL A 91 -9.35 8.83 -16.39
N SER A 92 -8.79 10.04 -16.41
CA SER A 92 -8.01 10.56 -17.53
C SER A 92 -6.52 10.30 -17.34
N SER A 93 -6.04 10.39 -16.10
CA SER A 93 -4.67 10.06 -15.72
C SER A 93 -4.57 9.82 -14.22
N GLU A 94 -3.63 8.98 -13.82
CA GLU A 94 -3.25 8.72 -12.44
C GLU A 94 -1.75 8.46 -12.38
N ASP A 95 -1.14 8.85 -11.26
CA ASP A 95 0.26 8.54 -11.00
C ASP A 95 0.43 7.07 -10.58
N GLU A 96 1.67 6.55 -10.65
CA GLU A 96 1.99 5.27 -10.00
C GLU A 96 1.99 5.48 -8.48
N TYR A 97 1.27 4.63 -7.74
CA TYR A 97 1.43 4.60 -6.28
C TYR A 97 2.75 3.90 -5.94
N VAL A 98 3.64 4.60 -5.25
CA VAL A 98 4.93 4.09 -4.75
C VAL A 98 5.06 4.46 -3.28
N ALA A 99 5.36 3.49 -2.43
CA ALA A 99 5.67 3.76 -1.03
C ALA A 99 6.71 2.76 -0.48
N PRO A 100 7.77 3.25 0.20
CA PRO A 100 8.78 2.39 0.80
C PRO A 100 8.20 1.65 2.01
N LEU A 101 8.69 0.44 2.26
CA LEU A 101 8.46 -0.27 3.52
C LEU A 101 9.17 0.47 4.66
N ASP A 102 8.44 0.73 5.74
CA ASP A 102 8.95 1.45 6.93
C ASP A 102 9.12 0.50 8.10
N SER A 103 8.04 -0.18 8.46
CA SER A 103 7.98 -1.05 9.63
C SER A 103 7.74 -2.48 9.18
N VAL A 104 8.64 -3.39 9.57
CA VAL A 104 8.55 -4.84 9.30
C VAL A 104 8.56 -5.60 10.61
N GLY A 105 7.65 -6.56 10.74
CA GLY A 105 7.62 -7.51 11.84
C GLY A 105 7.52 -8.94 11.34
N PHE A 106 7.88 -9.88 12.22
CA PHE A 106 7.77 -11.31 11.96
C PHE A 106 6.98 -11.94 13.10
N LEU A 107 5.94 -12.71 12.74
CA LEU A 107 5.11 -13.41 13.71
C LEU A 107 5.58 -14.86 13.93
N SER A 108 6.19 -15.44 12.89
CA SER A 108 6.77 -16.79 12.91
C SER A 108 7.79 -16.93 11.79
N SER A 109 8.44 -18.09 11.71
CA SER A 109 9.38 -18.44 10.62
C SER A 109 8.76 -18.45 9.22
N SER A 110 7.45 -18.20 9.07
CA SER A 110 6.79 -18.19 7.77
C SER A 110 5.86 -17.00 7.53
N ILE A 111 5.73 -16.07 8.49
CA ILE A 111 4.77 -14.96 8.41
C ILE A 111 5.49 -13.65 8.72
N MET A 112 5.41 -12.71 7.78
CA MET A 112 5.94 -11.35 7.88
C MET A 112 4.79 -10.35 7.78
N ASN A 113 4.77 -9.34 8.64
CA ASN A 113 3.89 -8.18 8.51
C ASN A 113 4.70 -6.94 8.12
N PHE A 114 4.11 -6.04 7.35
CA PHE A 114 4.75 -4.77 7.02
C PHE A 114 3.76 -3.62 6.97
N LYS A 115 4.31 -2.41 7.04
CA LYS A 115 3.63 -1.14 6.78
C LYS A 115 4.55 -0.24 5.96
N THR A 116 3.98 0.51 5.03
CA THR A 116 4.71 1.51 4.25
C THR A 116 4.88 2.84 5.01
N ASP A 117 5.96 3.57 4.73
CA ASP A 117 6.07 4.98 5.10
C ASP A 117 5.10 5.78 4.24
N ASN A 118 4.29 6.63 4.87
CA ASN A 118 3.35 7.51 4.19
C ASN A 118 3.68 8.98 4.49
N SER A 119 4.96 9.30 4.69
CA SER A 119 5.45 10.67 4.93
C SER A 119 5.24 11.57 3.70
N HIS A 120 3.99 12.05 3.51
CA HIS A 120 3.50 13.13 2.62
C HIS A 120 3.88 13.10 1.12
N THR A 121 4.81 12.26 0.68
CA THR A 121 5.37 12.20 -0.68
C THR A 121 4.74 11.10 -1.52
N SER A 122 4.12 10.10 -0.90
CA SER A 122 3.35 9.03 -1.57
C SER A 122 1.92 9.48 -1.89
N GLN A 123 1.77 10.65 -2.52
CA GLN A 123 0.49 11.14 -3.00
C GLN A 123 0.19 10.48 -4.35
N LEU A 124 -0.97 9.84 -4.45
CA LEU A 124 -1.51 9.42 -5.73
C LEU A 124 -2.24 10.63 -6.33
N ASN A 125 -1.63 11.32 -7.29
CA ASN A 125 -2.33 12.36 -8.04
C ASN A 125 -3.18 11.72 -9.13
N PHE A 126 -4.36 12.27 -9.36
CA PHE A 126 -5.27 11.78 -10.37
C PHE A 126 -6.07 12.92 -11.01
N THR A 127 -6.52 12.66 -12.22
CA THR A 127 -7.38 13.53 -13.00
C THR A 127 -8.51 12.70 -13.57
N PHE A 128 -9.73 13.21 -13.48
CA PHE A 128 -10.92 12.53 -13.99
C PHE A 128 -11.86 13.51 -14.67
N THR A 129 -12.77 12.97 -15.48
CA THR A 129 -13.85 13.73 -16.09
C THR A 129 -15.19 13.22 -15.55
N LYS A 130 -16.03 14.15 -15.08
CA LYS A 130 -17.41 13.88 -14.64
C LYS A 130 -18.34 14.89 -15.31
N ASP A 131 -19.41 14.42 -15.94
CA ASP A 131 -20.39 15.27 -16.65
C ASP A 131 -19.75 16.24 -17.68
N GLY A 132 -18.65 15.81 -18.31
CA GLY A 132 -17.89 16.62 -19.27
C GLY A 132 -17.00 17.70 -18.63
N VAL A 133 -16.93 17.78 -17.30
CA VAL A 133 -16.04 18.67 -16.56
C VAL A 133 -14.81 17.91 -16.08
N LYS A 134 -13.63 18.50 -16.27
CA LYS A 134 -12.35 17.94 -15.83
C LYS A 134 -12.07 18.37 -14.39
N HIS A 135 -11.67 17.40 -13.57
CA HIS A 135 -11.35 17.55 -12.16
C HIS A 135 -9.95 17.02 -11.87
N THR A 136 -9.34 17.53 -10.80
CA THR A 136 -8.01 17.08 -10.33
C THR A 136 -8.06 16.81 -8.84
N GLY A 137 -7.36 15.78 -8.40
CA GLY A 137 -7.26 15.48 -6.98
C GLY A 137 -5.98 14.72 -6.63
N TRP A 138 -5.77 14.57 -5.35
CA TRP A 138 -4.74 13.70 -4.80
C TRP A 138 -5.28 12.94 -3.61
N ALA A 139 -4.75 11.74 -3.40
CA ALA A 139 -5.07 10.87 -2.28
C ALA A 139 -3.78 10.46 -1.55
N GLN A 140 -3.78 10.54 -0.22
CA GLN A 140 -2.74 9.88 0.57
C GLN A 140 -3.19 8.45 0.88
N ILE A 141 -2.29 7.49 0.66
CA ILE A 141 -2.57 6.08 0.81
C ILE A 141 -1.59 5.48 1.82
N SER A 142 -2.15 4.77 2.80
CA SER A 142 -1.42 3.92 3.72
C SER A 142 -1.55 2.46 3.33
N THR A 143 -0.42 1.75 3.26
CA THR A 143 -0.41 0.33 2.94
C THR A 143 0.09 -0.52 4.10
N THR A 144 -0.63 -1.60 4.39
CA THR A 144 -0.21 -2.66 5.29
C THR A 144 -0.27 -4.01 4.59
N GLY A 145 0.54 -4.96 5.02
CA GLY A 145 0.52 -6.30 4.44
C GLY A 145 0.90 -7.39 5.43
N ILE A 146 0.40 -8.59 5.17
CA ILE A 146 0.77 -9.84 5.84
C ILE A 146 1.14 -10.86 4.75
N TYR A 147 2.41 -11.22 4.71
CA TYR A 147 2.96 -12.18 3.78
C TYR A 147 3.08 -13.57 4.41
N TYR A 148 2.53 -14.58 3.74
CA TYR A 148 2.55 -15.98 4.13
C TYR A 148 3.52 -16.74 3.22
N SER A 149 4.79 -16.77 3.60
CA SER A 149 5.87 -17.35 2.78
C SER A 149 5.68 -18.83 2.43
N SER A 150 5.04 -19.62 3.30
CA SER A 150 4.76 -21.03 3.05
C SER A 150 3.71 -21.25 1.96
N GLN A 151 2.92 -20.23 1.64
CA GLN A 151 1.88 -20.26 0.61
C GLN A 151 2.24 -19.41 -0.61
N GLY A 152 3.24 -18.52 -0.49
CA GLY A 152 3.55 -17.53 -1.53
C GLY A 152 2.43 -16.49 -1.72
N THR A 153 1.64 -16.24 -0.69
CA THR A 153 0.48 -15.33 -0.74
C THR A 153 0.73 -14.09 0.13
N LEU A 154 0.17 -12.97 -0.31
CA LEU A 154 0.25 -11.68 0.36
C LEU A 154 -1.16 -11.12 0.55
N GLN A 155 -1.60 -11.00 1.79
CA GLN A 155 -2.75 -10.18 2.12
C GLN A 155 -2.28 -8.73 2.21
N ILE A 156 -2.79 -7.86 1.34
CA ILE A 156 -2.42 -6.44 1.31
C ILE A 156 -3.67 -5.58 1.51
N THR A 157 -3.51 -4.50 2.27
CA THR A 157 -4.55 -3.50 2.51
C THR A 157 -4.03 -2.13 2.15
N PHE A 158 -4.70 -1.45 1.22
CA PHE A 158 -4.50 -0.03 0.92
C PHE A 158 -5.62 0.76 1.59
N THR A 159 -5.30 1.82 2.31
CA THR A 159 -6.26 2.69 3.01
C THR A 159 -6.01 4.13 2.63
N VAL A 160 -7.00 4.82 2.09
CA VAL A 160 -6.91 6.27 1.86
C VAL A 160 -7.06 6.99 3.19
N THR A 161 -6.11 7.85 3.52
CA THR A 161 -6.07 8.58 4.80
C THR A 161 -6.40 10.06 4.66
N ASP A 162 -6.22 10.61 3.45
CA ASP A 162 -6.49 12.01 3.12
C ASP A 162 -6.87 12.07 1.62
N LEU A 163 -7.76 12.98 1.27
CA LEU A 163 -8.31 13.12 -0.08
C LEU A 163 -8.67 14.57 -0.35
N VAL A 164 -8.11 15.14 -1.42
CA VAL A 164 -8.46 16.48 -1.89
C VAL A 164 -8.86 16.42 -3.35
N VAL A 165 -9.95 17.10 -3.70
CA VAL A 165 -10.45 17.21 -5.08
C VAL A 165 -10.81 18.66 -5.34
N ASP A 166 -10.30 19.23 -6.44
CA ASP A 166 -10.51 20.63 -6.84
C ASP A 166 -10.21 21.66 -5.73
N ASN A 167 -9.16 21.40 -4.94
CA ASN A 167 -8.77 22.17 -3.75
C ASN A 167 -9.79 22.12 -2.60
N GLU A 168 -10.77 21.23 -2.65
CA GLU A 168 -11.67 20.96 -1.53
C GLU A 168 -11.20 19.72 -0.77
N ASP A 169 -11.06 19.87 0.55
CA ASP A 169 -10.75 18.76 1.45
C ASP A 169 -11.95 17.80 1.58
N LYS A 170 -11.70 16.53 1.30
CA LYS A 170 -12.65 15.41 1.35
C LYS A 170 -12.20 14.35 2.36
N SER A 171 -11.26 14.65 3.25
CA SER A 171 -10.75 13.73 4.29
C SER A 171 -11.82 13.20 5.23
N SER A 172 -12.95 13.90 5.37
CA SER A 172 -14.11 13.41 6.12
C SER A 172 -14.67 12.10 5.56
N LEU A 173 -14.46 11.83 4.26
CA LEU A 173 -14.81 10.56 3.60
C LEU A 173 -13.83 9.43 3.94
N CYS A 174 -12.65 9.73 4.47
CA CYS A 174 -11.58 8.76 4.71
C CYS A 174 -11.57 8.19 6.14
N SER A 175 -12.48 8.63 7.01
CA SER A 175 -12.51 8.27 8.44
C SER A 175 -13.81 7.58 8.87
N GLY A 176 -13.73 6.79 9.95
CA GLY A 176 -14.89 6.09 10.52
C GLY A 176 -15.40 4.92 9.67
N THR A 177 -16.72 4.72 9.61
CA THR A 177 -17.37 3.65 8.83
C THR A 177 -17.20 3.79 7.31
N ASN A 178 -16.66 4.92 6.85
CA ASN A 178 -16.48 5.23 5.43
C ASN A 178 -15.02 5.05 4.97
N SER A 179 -14.16 4.44 5.80
CA SER A 179 -12.74 4.25 5.46
C SER A 179 -12.60 3.61 4.07
N ILE A 180 -12.01 4.35 3.14
CA ILE A 180 -11.80 3.88 1.78
C ILE A 180 -10.61 2.93 1.83
N SER A 181 -10.90 1.63 1.88
CA SER A 181 -9.87 0.60 1.96
C SER A 181 -10.10 -0.51 0.94
N TYR A 182 -8.99 -1.09 0.51
CA TYR A 182 -8.94 -2.19 -0.45
C TYR A 182 -8.13 -3.30 0.18
N THR A 183 -8.76 -4.44 0.45
CA THR A 183 -8.04 -5.62 0.94
C THR A 183 -8.16 -6.72 -0.09
N THR A 184 -7.04 -7.30 -0.49
CA THR A 184 -7.01 -8.46 -1.36
C THR A 184 -5.97 -9.46 -0.88
N LEU A 185 -6.23 -10.73 -1.15
CA LEU A 185 -5.23 -11.78 -1.09
C LEU A 185 -4.65 -11.93 -2.49
N ALA A 186 -3.36 -11.64 -2.62
CA ALA A 186 -2.65 -11.69 -3.87
C ALA A 186 -1.66 -12.87 -3.89
N GLU A 187 -1.55 -13.51 -5.03
CA GLU A 187 -0.63 -14.60 -5.28
C GLU A 187 0.62 -14.07 -5.96
N LYS A 188 1.76 -14.64 -5.60
CA LYS A 188 3.04 -14.36 -6.24
C LYS A 188 3.00 -14.80 -7.71
N VAL A 189 3.36 -13.91 -8.63
CA VAL A 189 3.52 -14.25 -10.05
C VAL A 189 4.81 -15.06 -10.20
N GLN A 190 4.73 -16.24 -10.81
CA GLN A 190 5.87 -17.15 -11.04
C GLN A 190 6.68 -16.76 -12.28
#